data_AF-A0A2T0BA84-F1
#
_entry.id   AF-A0A2T0BA84-F1
#
_cell.length_a   1.000
_cell.length_b   1.000
_cell.length_c   1.000
_cell.angle_alpha   90.00
_cell.angle_beta   90.00
_cell.angle_gamma   90.00
#
_symmetry.space_group_name_H-M   'P 1'
#
loop_
_entity.id
_entity.type
_entity.pdbx_description
1 polymer ?
#
loop_
_entity_poly.entity_id
_entity_poly.type
_entity_poly.pdbx_seq_one_letter_code
_entity_poly.pdbx_strand_id
1 'polypeptide(L)'
;MHQKKSDDENTKEMEMIIGSFLRIGIAVSSIVIAAGIFLFLLSGKSGYTGDYFPTTLVEILTGSIQFKSYAIILLGLLFLMSVPILRVAISIFVFLKEKDYLYVKITTLVLIILILSFFIGKA
;
A
#
# COMPACT_ATOMS: atom_id res chain seq x y z
N MET A 1 20.30 -26.74 -25.05
CA MET A 1 20.75 -25.58 -24.23
C MET A 1 19.92 -24.30 -24.44
N HIS A 2 19.03 -24.23 -25.44
CA HIS A 2 18.23 -23.02 -25.73
C HIS A 2 16.95 -22.82 -24.89
N GLN A 3 16.37 -23.86 -24.27
CA GLN A 3 15.13 -23.72 -23.48
C GLN A 3 15.33 -23.18 -22.05
N LYS A 4 16.49 -23.42 -21.41
CA LYS A 4 16.71 -22.95 -20.03
C LYS A 4 16.82 -21.42 -19.92
N LYS A 5 17.25 -20.76 -21.00
CA LYS A 5 17.48 -19.31 -21.01
C LYS A 5 16.19 -18.49 -21.03
N SER A 6 15.13 -19.01 -21.68
CA SER A 6 13.83 -18.33 -21.75
C SER A 6 13.06 -18.39 -20.42
N ASP A 7 13.16 -19.49 -19.69
CA ASP A 7 12.43 -19.66 -18.42
C ASP A 7 13.08 -18.80 -17.32
N ASP A 8 14.42 -18.75 -17.27
CA ASP A 8 15.17 -17.88 -16.34
C ASP A 8 14.93 -16.38 -16.61
N GLU A 9 14.65 -15.99 -17.86
CA GLU A 9 14.38 -14.60 -18.25
C GLU A 9 12.98 -14.15 -17.81
N ASN A 10 11.95 -14.98 -18.03
CA ASN A 10 10.58 -14.69 -17.60
C ASN A 10 10.45 -14.58 -16.08
N THR A 11 11.10 -15.47 -15.31
CA THR A 11 11.07 -15.41 -13.84
C THR A 11 11.72 -14.14 -13.30
N LYS A 12 12.88 -13.75 -13.87
CA LYS A 12 13.58 -12.51 -13.48
C LYS A 12 12.77 -11.26 -13.82
N GLU A 13 12.10 -11.24 -14.96
CA GLU A 13 11.20 -10.14 -15.33
C GLU A 13 10.05 -10.00 -14.33
N MET A 14 9.43 -11.11 -13.91
CA MET A 14 8.37 -11.08 -12.91
C MET A 14 8.85 -10.61 -11.54
N GLU A 15 10.01 -11.08 -11.08
CA GLU A 15 10.62 -10.62 -9.83
C GLU A 15 10.91 -9.10 -9.87
N MET A 16 11.40 -8.60 -11.00
CA MET A 16 11.64 -7.16 -11.19
C MET A 16 10.34 -6.35 -11.19
N ILE A 17 9.28 -6.86 -11.83
CA ILE A 17 7.97 -6.22 -11.85
C ILE A 17 7.39 -6.15 -10.43
N ILE A 18 7.34 -7.28 -9.71
CA ILE A 18 6.83 -7.34 -8.32
C ILE A 18 7.60 -6.38 -7.42
N GLY A 19 8.94 -6.42 -7.49
CA GLY A 19 9.80 -5.54 -6.70
C GLY A 19 9.61 -4.05 -7.01
N SER A 20 9.40 -3.71 -8.29
CA SER A 20 9.18 -2.33 -8.73
C SER A 20 7.84 -1.79 -8.26
N PHE A 21 6.75 -2.54 -8.39
CA PHE A 21 5.44 -2.13 -7.89
C PHE A 21 5.46 -1.86 -6.38
N LEU A 22 6.14 -2.73 -5.62
CA LEU A 22 6.29 -2.55 -4.17
C LEU A 22 7.05 -1.27 -3.83
N ARG A 23 8.18 -1.03 -4.52
CA ARG A 23 9.03 0.15 -4.28
C ARG A 23 8.30 1.44 -4.64
N ILE A 24 7.53 1.44 -5.73
CA ILE A 24 6.70 2.59 -6.14
C ILE A 24 5.63 2.88 -5.08
N GLY A 25 4.91 1.86 -4.61
CA GLY A 25 3.85 2.04 -3.59
C GLY A 25 4.37 2.68 -2.30
N ILE A 26 5.51 2.20 -1.80
CA ILE A 26 6.16 2.76 -0.60
C ILE A 26 6.65 4.19 -0.90
N ALA A 27 7.34 4.40 -2.01
CA ALA A 27 7.87 5.71 -2.39
C ALA A 27 6.76 6.77 -2.48
N VAL A 28 5.63 6.43 -3.11
CA VAL A 28 4.45 7.32 -3.19
C VAL A 28 3.93 7.64 -1.79
N SER A 29 3.75 6.64 -0.92
CA SER A 29 3.27 6.88 0.44
C SER A 29 4.21 7.80 1.23
N SER A 30 5.53 7.57 1.13
CA SER A 30 6.55 8.37 1.81
C SER A 30 6.57 9.81 1.32
N ILE A 31 6.41 10.04 0.01
CA ILE A 31 6.33 11.39 -0.56
C ILE A 31 5.08 12.11 -0.05
N VAL A 32 3.92 11.44 -0.01
CA VAL A 32 2.68 12.03 0.50
C VAL A 32 2.80 12.39 1.98
N ILE A 33 3.37 11.50 2.80
CA ILE A 33 3.62 11.75 4.22
C ILE A 33 4.59 12.94 4.38
N ALA A 34 5.69 12.96 3.63
CA ALA A 34 6.67 14.04 3.68
C ALA A 34 6.05 15.39 3.29
N ALA A 35 5.19 15.43 2.26
CA ALA A 35 4.46 16.63 1.87
C ALA A 35 3.51 17.11 2.96
N GLY A 36 2.79 16.20 3.63
CA GLY A 36 1.91 16.53 4.75
C GLY A 36 2.68 17.07 5.97
N ILE A 37 3.82 16.48 6.30
CA ILE A 37 4.72 16.98 7.37
C ILE A 37 5.27 18.35 7.01
N PHE A 38 5.71 18.55 5.76
CA PHE A 38 6.22 19.83 5.30
C PHE A 38 5.15 20.93 5.40
N LEU A 39 3.92 20.65 4.98
CA LEU A 39 2.77 21.54 5.15
C LEU A 39 2.45 21.82 6.63
N PHE A 40 2.59 20.82 7.50
CA PHE A 40 2.39 20.99 8.94
C PHE A 40 3.42 21.94 9.54
N LEU A 41 4.69 21.78 9.18
CA LEU A 41 5.78 22.64 9.67
C LEU A 41 5.64 24.09 9.19
N LEU A 42 5.16 24.31 7.97
CA LEU A 42 4.93 25.66 7.43
C LEU A 42 3.69 26.35 8.03
N SER A 43 2.59 25.62 8.16
CA SER A 43 1.31 26.19 8.60
C SER A 43 1.24 26.31 10.13
N GLY A 44 2.00 25.50 10.87
CA GLY A 44 1.99 25.44 12.34
C GLY A 44 0.64 25.01 12.93
N LYS A 45 -0.31 24.61 12.07
CA LYS A 45 -1.69 24.24 12.41
C LYS A 45 -2.00 22.90 11.75
N SER A 46 -2.76 22.06 12.45
CA SER A 46 -3.22 20.76 11.94
C SER A 46 -4.22 20.87 10.78
N GLY A 47 -4.81 22.06 10.59
CA GLY A 47 -5.91 22.28 9.64
C GLY A 47 -7.30 21.93 10.22
N TYR A 48 -7.34 21.51 11.48
CA TYR A 48 -8.56 21.23 12.23
C TYR A 48 -8.60 22.07 13.52
N THR A 49 -9.80 22.38 14.00
CA THR A 49 -10.01 23.14 15.24
C THR A 49 -9.88 22.22 16.44
N GLY A 50 -8.95 22.51 17.36
CA GLY A 50 -8.69 21.70 18.57
C GLY A 50 -8.04 20.35 18.27
N ASP A 51 -8.28 19.37 19.15
CA ASP A 51 -7.79 17.99 19.03
C ASP A 51 -8.69 17.11 18.12
N TYR A 52 -9.32 17.70 17.10
CA TYR A 52 -10.18 16.95 16.20
C TYR A 52 -9.37 16.24 15.11
N PHE A 53 -9.46 14.90 15.11
CA PHE A 53 -8.82 14.06 14.11
C PHE A 53 -9.88 13.48 13.16
N PRO A 54 -9.73 13.63 11.83
CA PRO A 54 -10.61 12.97 10.88
C PRO A 54 -10.42 11.46 11.00
N THR A 55 -11.46 10.76 11.45
CA THR A 55 -11.44 9.28 11.60
C THR A 55 -12.08 8.56 10.42
N THR A 56 -12.77 9.31 9.56
CA THR A 56 -13.50 8.79 8.41
C THR A 56 -12.65 8.86 7.14
N LEU A 57 -12.66 7.80 6.32
CA LEU A 57 -11.95 7.80 5.02
C LEU A 57 -12.36 8.98 4.12
N VAL A 58 -13.65 9.31 4.12
CA VAL A 58 -14.20 10.43 3.36
C VAL A 58 -13.61 11.76 3.84
N GLU A 59 -13.52 11.97 5.16
CA GLU A 59 -12.97 13.19 5.75
C GLU A 59 -11.47 13.34 5.49
N ILE A 60 -10.72 12.24 5.50
CA ILE A 60 -9.29 12.23 5.15
C ILE A 60 -9.11 12.64 3.69
N LEU A 61 -9.95 12.13 2.78
CA LEU A 61 -9.89 12.47 1.36
C LEU A 61 -10.29 13.93 1.11
N THR A 62 -11.42 14.38 1.66
CA THR A 62 -11.87 15.77 1.52
C THR A 62 -10.94 16.75 2.22
N GLY A 63 -10.39 16.38 3.37
CA GLY A 63 -9.43 17.19 4.12
C GLY A 63 -8.09 17.32 3.40
N SER A 64 -7.68 16.30 2.65
CA SER A 64 -6.47 16.35 1.82
C SER A 64 -6.64 17.31 0.64
N ILE A 65 -7.82 17.34 0.03
CA ILE A 65 -8.18 18.32 -1.02
C ILE A 65 -8.22 19.75 -0.44
N GLN A 66 -8.63 19.91 0.82
CA GLN A 66 -8.59 21.18 1.53
C GLN A 66 -7.19 21.59 2.04
N PHE A 67 -6.12 20.87 1.63
CA PHE A 67 -4.74 21.11 2.04
C PHE A 67 -4.53 21.12 3.57
N LYS A 68 -5.35 20.37 4.31
CA LYS A 68 -5.15 20.20 5.76
C LYS A 68 -3.97 19.26 5.99
N SER A 69 -2.94 19.74 6.68
CA SER A 69 -1.69 19.01 6.87
C SER A 69 -1.91 17.64 7.50
N TYR A 70 -2.78 17.52 8.51
CA TYR A 70 -3.11 16.22 9.11
C TYR A 70 -3.81 15.26 8.15
N ALA A 71 -4.74 15.74 7.33
CA ALA A 71 -5.44 14.89 6.40
C ALA A 71 -4.47 14.28 5.36
N ILE A 72 -3.50 15.06 4.88
CA ILE A 72 -2.47 14.60 3.94
C ILE A 72 -1.56 13.54 4.60
N ILE A 73 -1.15 13.76 5.85
CA ILE A 73 -0.35 12.77 6.59
C ILE A 73 -1.14 11.46 6.77
N LEU A 74 -2.40 11.54 7.21
CA LEU A 74 -3.26 10.35 7.34
C LEU A 74 -3.48 9.64 6.00
N LEU A 75 -3.63 10.39 4.90
CA LEU A 75 -3.77 9.82 3.57
C LEU A 75 -2.51 9.06 3.15
N GLY A 76 -1.32 9.63 3.40
CA GLY A 76 -0.06 8.94 3.18
C GLY A 76 0.10 7.68 4.05
N LEU A 77 -0.33 7.75 5.32
CA LEU A 77 -0.34 6.60 6.22
C LEU A 77 -1.31 5.51 5.76
N LEU A 78 -2.50 5.88 5.25
CA LEU A 78 -3.45 4.95 4.66
C LEU A 78 -2.83 4.20 3.47
N PHE A 79 -2.10 4.91 2.60
CA PHE A 79 -1.36 4.26 1.53
C PHE A 79 -0.29 3.30 2.06
N LEU A 80 0.51 3.74 3.04
CA LEU A 80 1.57 2.91 3.64
C LEU A 80 1.01 1.63 4.29
N MET A 81 -0.09 1.73 5.03
CA MET A 81 -0.80 0.58 5.60
C MET A 81 -1.50 -0.28 4.54
N SER A 82 -1.80 0.25 3.36
CA SER A 82 -2.39 -0.52 2.24
C SER A 82 -1.35 -1.29 1.43
N VAL A 83 -0.07 -0.89 1.44
CA VAL A 83 1.02 -1.57 0.71
C VAL A 83 1.09 -3.08 1.00
N PRO A 84 0.97 -3.57 2.26
CA PRO A 84 0.92 -5.00 2.54
C PRO A 84 -0.20 -5.74 1.80
N ILE A 85 -1.39 -5.13 1.69
CA ILE A 85 -2.53 -5.71 0.98
C ILE A 85 -2.26 -5.75 -0.52
N LEU A 86 -1.78 -4.64 -1.07
CA LEU A 86 -1.44 -4.52 -2.50
C LEU A 86 -0.36 -5.52 -2.91
N ARG A 87 0.65 -5.73 -2.05
CA ARG A 87 1.70 -6.73 -2.26
C ARG A 87 1.11 -8.13 -2.42
N VAL A 88 0.26 -8.54 -1.49
CA VAL A 88 -0.34 -9.88 -1.51
C VAL A 88 -1.26 -10.05 -2.71
N ALA A 89 -2.04 -9.02 -3.07
CA ALA A 89 -2.89 -9.05 -4.26
C ALA A 89 -2.10 -9.20 -5.57
N ILE A 90 -0.99 -8.45 -5.72
CA ILE A 90 -0.10 -8.56 -6.89
C ILE A 90 0.54 -9.95 -6.96
N SER A 91 0.99 -10.50 -5.83
CA SER A 91 1.53 -11.87 -5.79
C SER A 91 0.51 -12.91 -6.25
N ILE A 92 -0.76 -12.81 -5.81
CA ILE A 92 -1.84 -13.71 -6.27
C ILE A 92 -2.02 -13.61 -7.79
N PHE A 93 -2.02 -12.41 -8.36
CA PHE A 93 -2.17 -12.22 -9.81
C PHE A 93 -1.01 -12.87 -10.60
N VAL A 94 0.22 -12.74 -10.11
CA VAL A 94 1.39 -13.36 -10.72
C VAL A 94 1.29 -14.89 -10.67
N PHE A 95 0.99 -15.47 -9.50
CA PHE A 95 0.85 -16.93 -9.37
C PHE A 95 -0.30 -17.50 -10.19
N LEU A 96 -1.39 -16.74 -10.35
CA LEU A 96 -2.51 -17.12 -11.21
C LEU A 96 -2.09 -17.17 -12.69
N LYS A 97 -1.30 -16.19 -13.14
CA LYS A 97 -0.75 -16.15 -14.50
C LYS A 97 0.24 -17.29 -14.74
N GLU A 98 0.98 -17.67 -13.72
CA GLU A 98 1.95 -18.79 -13.73
C GLU A 98 1.27 -20.16 -13.61
N LYS A 99 -0.06 -20.20 -13.37
CA LYS A 99 -0.86 -21.41 -13.13
C LYS A 99 -0.40 -22.24 -11.93
N ASP A 100 0.32 -21.63 -10.98
CA ASP A 100 0.67 -22.28 -9.72
C ASP A 100 -0.50 -22.17 -8.72
N TYR A 101 -1.48 -23.04 -8.90
CA TYR A 101 -2.68 -23.09 -8.06
C TYR A 101 -2.38 -23.41 -6.58
N LEU A 102 -1.24 -24.03 -6.28
CA LEU A 102 -0.84 -24.34 -4.91
C LEU A 102 -0.38 -23.05 -4.21
N TYR A 103 0.47 -22.26 -4.88
CA TYR A 103 0.88 -20.96 -4.37
C TYR A 103 -0.27 -19.96 -4.26
N VAL A 104 -1.20 -19.95 -5.23
CA VAL A 104 -2.43 -19.12 -5.15
C VAL A 104 -3.23 -19.45 -3.89
N LYS A 105 -3.44 -20.73 -3.57
CA LYS A 105 -4.20 -21.15 -2.37
C LYS A 105 -3.53 -20.69 -1.08
N ILE A 106 -2.21 -20.90 -0.95
CA ILE A 106 -1.45 -20.49 0.25
C ILE A 106 -1.51 -18.97 0.40
N THR A 107 -1.25 -18.23 -0.67
CA THR A 107 -1.21 -16.76 -0.65
C THR A 107 -2.60 -16.18 -0.34
N THR A 108 -3.66 -16.79 -0.85
CA THR A 108 -5.05 -16.41 -0.54
C THR A 108 -5.39 -16.69 0.92
N LEU A 109 -4.94 -17.83 1.48
CA LEU A 109 -5.13 -18.14 2.89
C LEU A 109 -4.40 -17.13 3.79
N VAL A 110 -3.17 -16.75 3.44
CA VAL A 110 -2.43 -15.68 4.13
C VAL A 110 -3.17 -14.35 4.04
N LEU A 111 -3.73 -13.99 2.87
CA LEU A 111 -4.54 -12.77 2.70
C LEU A 111 -5.74 -12.76 3.65
N ILE A 112 -6.46 -13.89 3.76
CA ILE A 112 -7.59 -14.03 4.67
C ILE A 112 -7.15 -13.83 6.11
N ILE A 113 -6.03 -14.44 6.53
CA ILE A 113 -5.48 -14.27 7.88
C ILE A 113 -5.10 -12.81 8.16
N LEU A 114 -4.52 -12.10 7.17
CA LEU A 114 -4.18 -10.68 7.31
C LEU A 114 -5.41 -9.81 7.46
N ILE A 115 -6.46 -10.07 6.65
CA ILE A 115 -7.73 -9.36 6.75
C ILE A 115 -8.36 -9.64 8.12
N LEU A 116 -8.48 -10.90 8.52
CA LEU A 116 -9.03 -11.26 9.82
C LEU A 116 -8.24 -10.64 10.97
N SER A 117 -6.90 -10.66 10.92
CA SER A 117 -6.04 -9.98 11.89
C SER A 117 -6.29 -8.47 11.94
N PHE A 118 -6.53 -7.82 10.81
CA PHE A 118 -6.84 -6.39 10.76
C PHE A 118 -8.22 -6.09 11.37
N PHE A 119 -9.21 -6.94 11.13
CA PHE A 119 -10.55 -6.79 11.70
C PHE A 119 -10.59 -7.10 13.20
N ILE A 120 -9.92 -8.17 13.64
CA ILE A 120 -9.79 -8.57 15.05
C ILE A 120 -8.91 -7.61 15.82
N GLY A 121 -7.82 -7.10 15.24
CA GLY A 121 -6.99 -6.09 15.87
C GLY A 121 -7.67 -4.72 16.02
N LYS A 122 -8.83 -4.52 15.40
CA LYS A 122 -9.72 -3.36 15.62
C LYS A 122 -10.79 -3.59 16.70
N ALA A 123 -10.93 -4.81 17.24
CA ALA A 123 -11.82 -5.16 18.35
C ALA A 123 -11.02 -5.27 19.66
#